data_AF-A0A661JK18-F1
#
_entry.id   AF-A0A661JK18-F1
#
_cell.length_a   1.000
_cell.length_b   1.000
_cell.length_c   1.000
_cell.angle_alpha   90.00
_cell.angle_beta   90.00
_cell.angle_gamma   90.00
#
_symmetry.space_group_name_H-M   'P 1'
#
loop_
_entity.id
_entity.type
_entity.pdbx_description
1 polymer ?
#
loop_
_entity_poly.entity_id
_entity_poly.type
_entity_poly.pdbx_seq_one_letter_code
_entity_poly.pdbx_strand_id
1 'polypeptide(L)' 'MKLPLLSGREILAALKRLGFKEIHRKGSHVKMKHPDGRKIVFPLLSALNNR' A
#
# COMPACT_ATOMS: atom_id res chain seq x y z
N MET A 1 9.15 -22.15 2.46
CA MET A 1 7.93 -21.36 2.79
C MET A 1 7.60 -20.46 1.61
N LYS A 2 6.33 -20.40 1.18
CA LYS A 2 5.90 -19.51 0.08
C LYS A 2 5.16 -18.33 0.71
N LEU A 3 5.68 -17.12 0.51
CA LEU A 3 5.02 -15.90 0.97
C LEU A 3 3.76 -15.63 0.11
N PRO A 4 2.70 -15.06 0.70
CA PRO A 4 1.51 -14.71 -0.07
C PRO A 4 1.84 -13.60 -1.07
N LEU A 5 1.27 -13.71 -2.27
CA LEU A 5 1.27 -12.61 -3.23
C LEU A 5 0.10 -11.69 -2.88
N LEU A 6 0.41 -10.46 -2.51
CA LEU A 6 -0.59 -9.45 -2.15
C LEU A 6 -0.83 -8.48 -3.32
N SER A 7 -2.10 -8.20 -3.60
CA SER A 7 -2.51 -7.11 -4.47
C SER A 7 -2.22 -5.74 -3.85
N GLY A 8 -2.14 -4.69 -4.68
CA GLY A 8 -1.96 -3.32 -4.18
C GLY A 8 -3.09 -2.88 -3.22
N ARG A 9 -4.31 -3.39 -3.41
CA ARG A 9 -5.45 -3.12 -2.50
C ARG A 9 -5.25 -3.77 -1.14
N GLU A 10 -4.77 -5.01 -1.11
CA GLU A 10 -4.46 -5.72 0.14
C GLU A 10 -3.33 -5.01 0.90
N ILE A 11 -2.29 -4.56 0.19
CA ILE A 11 -1.20 -3.76 0.77
C ILE A 11 -1.76 -2.47 1.38
N LEU A 12 -2.58 -1.71 0.63
CA LEU A 12 -3.18 -0.47 1.12
C LEU A 12 -4.04 -0.70 2.36
N ALA A 13 -4.87 -1.74 2.36
CA ALA A 13 -5.74 -2.09 3.48
C ALA A 13 -4.93 -2.50 4.72
N ALA A 14 -3.90 -3.33 4.55
CA ALA A 14 -3.01 -3.74 5.62
C ALA A 14 -2.27 -2.54 6.24
N LEU A 15 -1.69 -1.67 5.40
CA LEU A 15 -0.99 -0.48 5.87
C LEU A 15 -1.92 0.49 6.63
N LYS A 16 -3.14 0.69 6.15
CA LYS A 16 -4.15 1.49 6.88
C LYS A 16 -4.49 0.90 8.25
N ARG A 17 -4.67 -0.42 8.34
CA ARG A 17 -4.90 -1.12 9.62
C ARG A 17 -3.73 -0.98 10.58
N LEU A 18 -2.51 -0.90 10.07
CA LEU A 18 -1.29 -0.66 10.83
C LEU A 18 -1.06 0.83 11.17
N GLY A 19 -1.99 1.73 10.84
CA GLY A 19 -1.91 3.15 11.19
C GLY A 19 -1.19 4.04 10.17
N PHE A 20 -0.80 3.51 9.02
CA PHE A 20 -0.27 4.33 7.94
C PHE A 20 -1.39 5.15 7.29
N LYS A 21 -1.08 6.40 6.94
CA LYS A 21 -1.97 7.32 6.22
C LYS A 21 -1.37 7.66 4.86
N GLU A 22 -2.19 7.67 3.83
CA GLU A 22 -1.79 8.16 2.51
C GLU A 22 -1.51 9.66 2.61
N ILE A 23 -0.33 10.09 2.15
CA ILE A 23 0.12 11.48 2.20
C ILE A 23 0.26 12.11 0.81
N HIS A 24 0.42 11.30 -0.24
CA HIS A 24 0.53 11.77 -1.60
C HIS A 24 0.33 10.62 -2.60
N ARG A 25 -0.19 10.94 -3.79
CA ARG A 25 -0.26 10.01 -4.91
C ARG A 25 0.13 10.71 -6.21
N LYS A 26 0.99 10.07 -7.00
CA LYS A 26 1.33 10.49 -8.37
C LYS A 26 1.19 9.30 -9.31
N GLY A 27 0.22 9.37 -10.21
CA GLY A 27 -0.14 8.23 -11.06
C GLY A 27 -0.49 7.00 -10.21
N SER A 28 0.15 5.86 -10.52
CA SER A 28 -0.02 4.63 -9.75
C SER A 28 0.77 4.60 -8.44
N HIS A 29 1.66 5.56 -8.14
CA HIS A 29 2.48 5.48 -6.93
C HIS A 29 1.81 6.18 -5.75
N VAL A 30 1.58 5.41 -4.68
CA VAL A 30 1.01 5.87 -3.41
C VAL A 30 2.14 6.02 -2.39
N LYS A 31 2.19 7.17 -1.74
CA LYS A 31 3.06 7.43 -0.59
C LYS A 31 2.23 7.40 0.69
N MET A 32 2.66 6.63 1.67
CA MET A 32 2.05 6.55 2.99
C MET A 32 3.07 6.88 4.08
N LYS A 33 2.58 7.46 5.19
CA LYS A 33 3.35 7.78 6.39
C LYS A 33 2.67 7.24 7.64
N HIS A 34 3.45 6.66 8.54
CA HIS A 34 2.99 6.29 9.87
C HIS A 34 3.43 7.35 10.91
N PRO A 35 2.68 7.58 12.00
CA PRO A 35 3.04 8.55 13.03
C PRO A 35 4.42 8.31 13.68
N ASP A 36 4.89 7.07 13.73
CA ASP A 36 6.23 6.68 14.20
C ASP A 36 7.39 7.15 13.29
N GLY A 37 7.10 7.81 12.18
CA GLY A 37 8.08 8.34 11.24
C GLY A 37 8.35 7.47 10.01
N ARG A 38 7.84 6.23 9.96
CA ARG A 38 8.00 5.35 8.78
C ARG A 38 7.29 5.94 7.55
N LYS A 39 7.91 5.77 6.39
CA LYS A 39 7.35 6.16 5.09
C LYS A 39 7.48 5.01 4.11
N ILE A 40 6.43 4.77 3.33
CA ILE A 40 6.38 3.72 2.32
C ILE A 40 5.88 4.32 1.01
N VAL A 41 6.48 3.90 -0.10
CA VAL A 41 6.00 4.22 -1.45
C VAL A 41 5.79 2.91 -2.20
N PHE A 42 4.62 2.73 -2.79
CA PHE A 42 4.31 1.51 -3.54
C PHE A 42 3.38 1.80 -4.73
N PRO A 43 3.43 0.97 -5.79
CA PRO A 43 2.50 1.06 -6.89
C PRO A 43 1.13 0.46 -6.50
N LEU A 44 0.06 1.18 -6.85
CA LEU A 44 -1.33 0.79 -6.75
C LEU A 44 -1.98 1.04 -8.11
N LEU A 45 -2.08 -0.01 -8.92
CA LEU A 45 -2.85 0.01 -10.16
C LEU A 45 -4.34 -0.18 -9.85
N SER A 46 -5.22 0.57 -10.50
CA SER A 46 -6.67 0.48 -10.31
C SER A 46 -7.27 -0.87 -10.76
N ALA A 47 -6.55 -1.64 -11.58
CA ALA A 47 -7.10 -2.71 -12.42
C ALA A 47 -6.60 -4.14 -12.14
N LEU A 48 -5.98 -4.45 -10.99
CA LEU A 48 -5.52 -5.82 -10.70
C LEU A 48 -6.31 -6.46 -9.55
N ASN A 49 -7.30 -7.27 -9.92
CA ASN A 49 -7.87 -8.31 -9.05
C ASN A 49 -6.94 -9.52 -9.17
N ASN A 50 -6.38 -9.98 -8.04
CA ASN A 50 -5.66 -11.26 -8.01
C ASN A 50 -6.72 -12.36 -8.17
N ARG A 51 -6.87 -12.91 -9.38
CA ARG A 51 -7.67 -14.11 -9.65
C ARG A 51 -6.79 -15.34 -9.45
#